data_AF-A0A1V6E050-F1
#
_entry.id   AF-A0A1V6E050-F1
#
_cell.length_a   1.000
_cell.length_b   1.000
_cell.length_c   1.000
_cell.angle_alpha   90.00
_cell.angle_beta   90.00
_cell.angle_gamma   90.00
#
_symmetry.space_group_name_H-M   'P 1'
#
loop_
_entity.id
_entity.type
_entity.pdbx_description
1 polymer ?
#
loop_
_entity_poly.entity_id
_entity_poly.type
_entity_poly.pdbx_seq_one_letter_code
_entity_poly.pdbx_strand_id
1 'polypeptide(L)'
;MPRYEDLNWEGLDFPKERFNELMSVDRNLWTNEILSHEELFTKLYDRLPKELIFIKELMLSSLWCAPEHWELENTKEPHNSSSKSKRYIC
;
A
#
# COMPACT_ATOMS: atom_id res chain seq x y z
N MET A 1 -3.03 -6.34 4.75
CA MET A 1 -4.26 -5.54 4.58
C MET A 1 -5.42 -6.35 5.13
N PRO A 2 -6.24 -5.80 6.04
CA PRO A 2 -7.34 -6.53 6.68
C PRO A 2 -8.41 -6.91 5.66
N ARG A 3 -9.09 -8.03 5.90
CA ARG A 3 -10.27 -8.44 5.12
C ARG A 3 -11.49 -7.70 5.63
N TYR A 4 -12.52 -7.60 4.79
CA TYR A 4 -13.80 -7.03 5.19
C TYR A 4 -14.40 -7.72 6.43
N GLU A 5 -14.20 -9.03 6.52
CA GLU A 5 -14.66 -9.90 7.60
C GLU A 5 -13.93 -9.68 8.93
N ASP A 6 -12.76 -9.04 8.92
CA ASP A 6 -11.97 -8.76 10.13
C ASP A 6 -12.49 -7.54 10.91
N LEU A 7 -13.49 -6.83 10.36
CA LEU A 7 -14.06 -5.60 10.92
C LEU A 7 -15.53 -5.79 11.29
N ASN A 8 -15.95 -5.22 12.43
CA ASN A 8 -17.35 -5.22 12.84
C ASN A 8 -18.08 -4.01 12.22
N TRP A 9 -19.15 -4.29 11.47
CA TRP A 9 -19.96 -3.29 10.77
C TRP A 9 -21.34 -3.09 11.39
N GLU A 10 -21.60 -3.64 12.58
CA GLU A 10 -22.88 -3.49 13.28
C GLU A 10 -23.25 -2.01 13.50
N GLY A 11 -24.42 -1.60 12.99
CA GLY A 11 -24.94 -0.24 13.12
C GLY A 11 -24.50 0.74 12.03
N LEU A 12 -23.73 0.31 11.04
CA LEU A 12 -23.33 1.12 9.88
C LEU A 12 -23.72 0.43 8.56
N ASP A 13 -24.38 1.15 7.66
CA ASP A 13 -24.64 0.68 6.30
C ASP A 13 -23.39 0.93 5.44
N PHE A 14 -22.42 0.01 5.54
CA PHE A 14 -21.16 0.08 4.80
C PHE A 14 -21.07 -1.08 3.79
N PRO A 15 -21.15 -0.82 2.48
CA PRO A 15 -21.09 -1.89 1.50
C PRO A 15 -19.65 -2.37 1.23
N LYS A 16 -19.50 -3.65 0.92
CA LYS A 16 -18.20 -4.30 0.66
C LYS A 16 -17.49 -3.69 -0.55
N GLU A 17 -18.23 -3.19 -1.52
CA GLU A 17 -17.70 -2.54 -2.73
C GLU A 17 -16.95 -1.25 -2.35
N ARG A 18 -17.54 -0.42 -1.49
CA ARG A 18 -16.89 0.80 -0.95
C ARG A 18 -15.66 0.46 -0.14
N PHE A 19 -15.70 -0.62 0.64
CA PHE A 19 -14.52 -1.10 1.36
C PHE A 19 -13.38 -1.45 0.41
N ASN A 20 -13.68 -2.18 -0.66
CA ASN A 20 -12.67 -2.61 -1.63
C ASN A 20 -12.05 -1.42 -2.37
N GLU A 21 -12.85 -0.41 -2.73
CA GLU A 21 -12.35 0.83 -3.34
C GLU A 21 -11.41 1.59 -2.39
N LEU A 22 -11.76 1.71 -1.11
CA LEU A 22 -10.89 2.36 -0.11
C LEU A 22 -9.62 1.57 0.17
N MET A 23 -9.70 0.25 0.01
CA MET A 23 -8.62 -0.68 0.23
C MET A 23 -7.81 -0.96 -1.04
N SER A 24 -8.05 -0.25 -2.14
CA SER A 24 -7.16 -0.27 -3.29
C SER A 24 -5.98 0.67 -3.04
N VAL A 25 -4.79 0.22 -3.41
CA VAL A 25 -3.56 0.97 -3.23
C VAL A 25 -2.82 1.06 -4.56
N ASP A 26 -2.67 2.30 -5.04
CA ASP A 26 -1.94 2.61 -6.27
C ASP A 26 -0.46 2.90 -5.98
N ARG A 27 0.44 2.21 -6.69
CA ARG A 27 1.89 2.39 -6.49
C ARG A 27 2.36 3.82 -6.74
N ASN A 28 1.80 4.47 -7.76
CA ASN A 28 2.20 5.83 -8.14
C ASN A 28 1.84 6.86 -7.06
N LEU A 29 0.70 6.69 -6.40
CA LEU A 29 0.29 7.54 -5.27
C LEU A 29 1.29 7.40 -4.12
N TRP A 30 1.73 6.18 -3.82
CA TRP A 30 2.69 5.89 -2.76
C TRP A 30 4.09 6.41 -3.06
N THR A 31 4.54 6.38 -4.32
CA THR A 31 5.82 6.99 -4.71
C THR A 31 5.82 8.49 -4.43
N ASN A 32 4.72 9.17 -4.73
CA ASN A 32 4.56 10.59 -4.43
C ASN A 32 4.54 10.87 -2.93
N GLU A 33 3.93 9.98 -2.15
CA GLU A 33 3.94 10.08 -0.69
C GLU A 33 5.36 9.91 -0.12
N ILE A 34 6.17 8.98 -0.63
CA ILE A 34 7.57 8.85 -0.20
C ILE A 34 8.37 10.12 -0.52
N LEU A 35 8.08 10.78 -1.65
CA LEU A 35 8.70 12.07 -1.99
C LEU A 35 8.29 13.17 -1.00
N SER A 36 7.04 13.17 -0.51
CA SER A 36 6.58 14.13 0.52
C SER A 36 7.36 13.99 1.84
N HIS A 37 7.83 12.77 2.16
CA HIS A 37 8.64 12.52 3.36
C HIS A 37 10.01 13.19 3.30
N GLU A 38 10.55 13.47 2.11
CA GLU A 38 11.83 14.19 1.99
C GLU A 38 11.70 15.65 2.46
N GLU A 39 10.54 16.26 2.26
CA GLU A 39 10.22 17.59 2.81
C GLU A 39 10.23 17.56 4.34
N LEU A 40 9.61 16.54 4.94
CA LEU A 40 9.59 16.36 6.39
C LEU A 40 11.01 16.13 6.95
N PHE A 41 11.82 15.31 6.29
CA PHE A 41 13.20 15.03 6.72
C PHE A 41 14.07 16.29 6.65
N THR A 42 13.85 17.14 5.66
CA THR A 42 14.51 18.45 5.56
C THR A 42 14.18 19.35 6.75
N LYS A 43 12.93 19.33 7.24
CA LYS A 43 12.50 20.11 8.41
C LYS A 43 13.09 19.59 9.73
N LEU A 44 13.31 18.27 9.86
CA LEU A 44 13.84 17.66 11.07
C LEU A 44 15.37 17.75 11.20
N TYR A 45 16.08 17.79 10.06
CA TYR A 45 17.53 17.94 9.90
C TYR A 45 18.38 17.37 11.07
N ASP A 46 18.73 18.21 12.06
CA ASP A 46 19.64 17.87 13.17
C ASP A 46 19.13 16.76 14.11
N ARG A 47 17.82 16.50 14.12
CA ARG A 47 17.19 15.52 15.03
C ARG A 47 16.78 14.23 14.34
N LEU A 48 17.10 14.07 13.06
CA LEU A 48 16.67 12.90 12.30
C LEU A 48 17.55 11.67 12.64
N PRO A 49 16.99 10.60 13.23
CA PRO A 49 17.72 9.36 13.44
C PRO A 49 18.09 8.74 12.09
N LYS A 50 19.30 8.20 11.99
CA LYS A 50 19.81 7.65 10.72
C LYS A 50 19.03 6.39 10.29
N GLU A 51 18.42 5.69 11.24
CA GLU A 51 17.54 4.55 11.05
C GLU A 51 16.34 4.89 10.16
N LEU A 52 15.77 6.09 10.29
CA LEU A 52 14.62 6.52 9.47
C LEU A 52 14.98 6.69 8.00
N ILE A 53 16.22 7.10 7.70
CA ILE A 53 16.72 7.18 6.32
C ILE A 53 16.75 5.77 5.72
N PHE A 54 17.25 4.78 6.44
CA PHE A 54 17.30 3.39 5.96
C PHE A 54 15.90 2.79 5.78
N ILE A 55 14.96 3.12 6.66
CA ILE A 55 13.57 2.68 6.51
C ILE A 55 12.93 3.27 5.25
N LYS A 56 13.18 4.55 4.93
CA LYS A 56 12.72 5.17 3.67
C LYS A 56 13.26 4.42 2.46
N GLU A 57 14.56 4.12 2.43
CA GLU A 57 15.18 3.39 1.33
C GLU A 57 14.63 1.96 1.20
N LEU A 58 14.38 1.29 2.32
CA LEU A 58 13.74 -0.04 2.33
C LEU A 58 12.30 0.02 1.81
N MET A 59 11.53 1.03 2.21
CA MET A 59 10.18 1.26 1.69
C MET A 59 10.22 1.48 0.17
N LEU A 60 11.13 2.32 -0.31
CA LEU A 60 11.32 2.58 -1.75
C LEU A 60 11.65 1.29 -2.51
N SER A 61 12.58 0.49 -1.99
CA SER A 61 12.94 -0.81 -2.57
C SER A 61 11.74 -1.77 -2.63
N SER A 62 10.96 -1.84 -1.54
CA SER A 62 9.75 -2.67 -1.50
C SER A 62 8.70 -2.24 -2.52
N LEU A 63 8.54 -0.92 -2.72
CA LEU A 63 7.58 -0.34 -3.65
C LEU A 63 7.99 -0.59 -5.11
N TRP A 64 9.28 -0.59 -5.41
CA TRP A 64 9.79 -0.91 -6.74
C TRP A 64 9.45 -2.35 -7.14
N CYS A 65 9.51 -3.29 -6.19
CA CYS A 65 9.10 -4.67 -6.41
C CYS A 65 7.59 -4.87 -6.37
N ALA A 66 6.80 -3.96 -5.78
CA ALA A 66 5.36 -4.13 -5.66
C ALA A 66 4.65 -4.11 -7.03
N PRO A 67 3.48 -4.75 -7.18
CA PRO A 67 2.61 -4.61 -8.35
C PRO A 67 2.09 -3.17 -8.50
N GLU A 68 1.52 -2.84 -9.67
CA GLU A 68 1.07 -1.46 -9.96
C GLU A 68 -0.17 -1.08 -9.16
N HIS A 69 -1.08 -2.05 -9.03
CA HIS A 69 -2.31 -1.95 -8.28
C HIS A 69 -2.33 -3.08 -7.26
N TRP A 70 -2.47 -2.73 -5.98
CA TRP A 70 -2.70 -3.68 -4.91
C TRP A 70 -4.19 -3.72 -4.60
N GLU A 71 -4.82 -4.86 -4.82
CA GLU A 71 -6.24 -5.11 -4.57
C GLU A 71 -6.40 -6.38 -3.73
N LEU A 72 -7.49 -6.47 -2.96
CA LEU A 72 -7.86 -7.72 -2.27
C LEU A 72 -8.48 -8.71 -3.28
N GLU A 73 -7.94 -9.94 -3.34
CA GLU A 73 -8.24 -10.97 -4.35
C GLU A 73 -9.72 -11.46 -4.38
N ASN A 74 -10.54 -11.13 -3.39
CA ASN A 74 -11.87 -11.73 -3.19
C ASN A 74 -13.03 -11.02 -3.93
N THR A 75 -12.74 -10.23 -4.97
CA THR A 75 -13.75 -9.43 -5.69
C THR A 75 -13.62 -9.58 -7.21
N LYS A 76 -13.42 -10.80 -7.74
CA LYS A 76 -13.58 -11.04 -9.18
C LYS A 76 -14.47 -12.27 -9.44
N GLU A 77 -15.65 -12.02 -10.01
CA GLU A 77 -16.23 -12.95 -10.99
C GLU A 77 -15.24 -13.19 -12.15
N PRO A 78 -15.30 -14.35 -12.81
CA PRO A 78 -14.11 -14.98 -13.36
C PRO A 78 -13.79 -14.47 -14.76
N HIS A 79 -12.97 -13.43 -14.91
CA HIS A 79 -12.26 -13.24 -16.16
C HIS A 79 -10.82 -12.75 -16.00
N ASN A 80 -9.94 -13.64 -16.47
CA ASN A 80 -8.58 -13.46 -16.95
C ASN A 80 -7.44 -13.30 -15.92
N SER A 81 -6.90 -14.46 -15.58
CA SER A 81 -5.64 -14.69 -14.90
C SER A 81 -4.44 -14.11 -15.69
N SER A 82 -3.98 -12.92 -15.31
CA SER A 82 -2.58 -12.55 -15.52
C SER A 82 -2.07 -11.58 -14.45
N SER A 83 -2.22 -11.95 -13.19
CA SER A 83 -1.24 -11.56 -12.18
C SER A 83 -0.73 -12.84 -11.54
N LYS A 84 0.12 -13.54 -12.29
CA LYS A 84 0.91 -14.61 -11.70
C LYS A 84 1.72 -13.97 -10.58
N SER A 85 1.39 -14.35 -9.35
CA SER A 85 2.25 -14.24 -8.19
C SER A 85 3.64 -14.77 -8.57
N LYS A 86 4.49 -13.87 -9.06
CA LYS A 86 5.91 -14.14 -9.27
C LYS A 86 6.55 -13.80 -7.94
N ARG A 87 7.09 -14.84 -7.30
CA ARG A 87 8.00 -14.75 -6.17
C ARG A 87 8.91 -13.54 -6.35
N TYR A 88 8.69 -12.51 -5.53
CA TYR A 88 9.61 -11.41 -5.38
C TYR A 88 10.76 -11.92 -4.50
N ILE A 89 11.77 -12.49 -5.16
CA ILE A 89 13.10 -12.61 -4.60
C ILE A 89 13.82 -11.33 -5.03
N CYS A 90 14.09 -10.44 -4.08
CA CYS A 90 15.38 -9.76 -4.09
C CYS A 90 16.43 -10.79 -3.63
#